data_AF-A0A9E2BF76-F1
#
_entry.id   AF-A0A9E2BF76-F1
#
_cell.length_a   1.000
_cell.length_b   1.000
_cell.length_c   1.000
_cell.angle_alpha   90.00
_cell.angle_beta   90.00
_cell.angle_gamma   90.00
#
_symmetry.space_group_name_H-M   'P 1'
#
loop_
_entity.id
_entity.type
_entity.pdbx_description
1 polymer ?
#
loop_
_entity_poly.entity_id
_entity_poly.type
_entity_poly.pdbx_seq_one_letter_code
_entity_poly.pdbx_strand_id
1 'polypeptide(L)'
;VLEASAGEVQNGYEYPNEDYDVFNAHNTKRKCVLCHLGEQDDAVDANGVRAVGGHTLRMRDPGPNGIVGGFGPAADDPDTNKDPGETDDILHLAACADCHGPVDTFDLNGSQADVHALWENLGDLLLSANDSVLPGVKPGDKCATCHRGGTLPFDDDPALVLENAYTNYKLVMNDRSWGVHNPRYVRKLLEDSIAAVKVYLAAHSGDD
;
A
#
# COMPACT_ATOMS: atom_id res chain seq x y z
N VAL A 1 10.42 -8.81 -18.80
CA VAL A 1 9.08 -8.18 -18.75
C VAL A 1 8.90 -7.76 -17.30
N LEU A 2 8.72 -6.47 -17.01
CA LEU A 2 8.32 -6.02 -15.67
C LEU A 2 6.85 -6.44 -15.53
N GLU A 3 6.62 -7.67 -15.08
CA GLU A 3 5.28 -8.09 -14.63
C GLU A 3 5.02 -7.28 -13.35
N ALA A 4 4.22 -6.23 -13.49
CA ALA A 4 3.84 -5.38 -12.39
C ALA A 4 2.88 -6.16 -11.48
N SER A 5 3.36 -6.59 -10.32
CA SER A 5 2.56 -7.25 -9.28
C SER A 5 1.62 -6.29 -8.54
N ALA A 6 1.76 -4.99 -8.78
CA ALA A 6 0.93 -3.92 -8.25
C ALA A 6 -0.48 -4.00 -8.87
N GLY A 7 -1.39 -4.71 -8.20
CA GLY A 7 -2.75 -5.00 -8.66
C GLY A 7 -3.02 -6.45 -9.08
N GLU A 8 -2.03 -7.32 -8.99
CA GLU A 8 -2.21 -8.75 -9.21
C GLU A 8 -2.95 -9.39 -8.02
N VAL A 9 -3.86 -10.31 -8.31
CA VAL A 9 -4.52 -11.14 -7.30
C VAL A 9 -3.52 -12.21 -6.86
N GLN A 10 -3.61 -12.77 -5.65
CA GLN A 10 -2.70 -13.80 -5.14
C GLN A 10 -1.25 -13.31 -4.89
N ASN A 11 -1.04 -12.00 -4.80
CA ASN A 11 0.24 -11.40 -4.38
C ASN A 11 0.35 -11.20 -2.86
N GLY A 12 -0.68 -11.59 -2.11
CA GLY A 12 -0.77 -11.55 -0.64
C GLY A 12 -1.15 -12.91 -0.08
N TYR A 13 -1.29 -12.99 1.26
CA TYR A 13 -1.81 -14.18 1.93
C TYR A 13 -3.34 -14.16 1.92
N GLU A 14 -3.92 -15.05 1.13
CA GLU A 14 -5.35 -15.32 1.08
C GLU A 14 -5.74 -16.32 2.18
N TYR A 15 -6.67 -15.93 3.06
CA TYR A 15 -7.09 -16.76 4.18
C TYR A 15 -7.92 -17.97 3.70
N PRO A 16 -7.68 -19.18 4.27
CA PRO A 16 -8.44 -20.36 3.87
C PRO A 16 -9.95 -20.19 4.08
N ASN A 17 -10.74 -20.63 3.09
CA ASN A 17 -12.21 -20.57 3.07
C ASN A 17 -12.80 -19.17 2.88
N GLU A 18 -11.98 -18.14 2.67
CA GLU A 18 -12.44 -16.83 2.23
C GLU A 18 -12.52 -16.78 0.69
N ASP A 19 -13.45 -15.95 0.18
CA ASP A 19 -13.63 -15.73 -1.26
C ASP A 19 -13.02 -14.37 -1.64
N TYR A 20 -11.98 -14.41 -2.47
CA TYR A 20 -11.29 -13.22 -2.97
C TYR A 20 -11.76 -12.93 -4.39
N ASP A 21 -12.43 -11.78 -4.57
CA ASP A 21 -12.85 -11.32 -5.90
C ASP A 21 -11.62 -11.08 -6.78
N VAL A 22 -11.42 -11.97 -7.76
CA VAL A 22 -10.29 -11.89 -8.69
C VAL A 22 -10.51 -10.85 -9.78
N PHE A 23 -11.70 -10.24 -9.87
CA PHE A 23 -11.98 -9.20 -10.83
C PHE A 23 -11.32 -7.88 -10.41
N ASN A 24 -10.43 -7.37 -11.27
CA ASN A 24 -9.78 -6.09 -11.10
C ASN A 24 -10.07 -5.18 -12.31
N ALA A 25 -10.88 -4.14 -12.10
CA ALA A 25 -11.23 -3.15 -13.13
C ALA A 25 -10.03 -2.35 -13.64
N HIS A 26 -8.97 -2.20 -12.83
CA HIS A 26 -7.75 -1.49 -13.19
C HIS A 26 -6.70 -2.41 -13.85
N ASN A 27 -6.95 -3.72 -13.90
CA ASN A 27 -6.14 -4.67 -14.68
C ASN A 27 -6.55 -4.65 -16.17
N THR A 28 -6.31 -3.52 -16.82
CA THR A 28 -6.66 -3.31 -18.24
C THR A 28 -5.63 -3.95 -19.19
N LYS A 29 -5.98 -4.05 -20.48
CA LYS A 29 -5.03 -4.50 -21.52
C LYS A 29 -3.79 -3.61 -21.65
N ARG A 30 -3.92 -2.32 -21.30
CA ARG A 30 -2.81 -1.35 -21.30
C ARG A 30 -2.04 -1.35 -19.99
N LYS A 31 -2.47 -2.12 -18.98
CA LYS A 31 -1.77 -2.31 -17.70
C LYS A 31 -1.42 -0.96 -17.08
N CYS A 32 -0.24 -0.85 -16.49
CA CYS A 32 0.28 0.37 -15.85
C CYS A 32 0.34 1.56 -16.83
N VAL A 33 0.52 1.31 -18.13
CA VAL A 33 0.70 2.36 -19.15
C VAL A 33 -0.54 3.23 -19.32
N LEU A 34 -1.72 2.67 -19.07
CA LEU A 34 -2.95 3.46 -19.14
C LEU A 34 -2.94 4.62 -18.15
N CYS A 35 -2.49 4.34 -16.91
CA CYS A 35 -2.58 5.30 -15.82
C CYS A 35 -1.29 6.07 -15.60
N HIS A 36 -0.12 5.43 -15.70
CA HIS A 36 1.16 6.03 -15.32
C HIS A 36 1.90 6.72 -16.48
N LEU A 37 1.61 6.35 -17.73
CA LEU A 37 2.27 6.90 -18.91
C LEU A 37 1.30 7.76 -19.74
N GLY A 38 0.19 8.23 -19.16
CA GLY A 38 -0.67 9.21 -19.80
C GLY A 38 0.10 10.49 -20.09
N GLU A 39 -0.12 11.09 -21.26
CA GLU A 39 0.51 12.36 -21.68
C GLU A 39 -0.46 13.55 -21.61
N GLN A 40 -1.65 13.35 -21.04
CA GLN A 40 -2.75 14.32 -21.01
C GLN A 40 -2.44 15.56 -20.15
N ASP A 41 -1.61 15.42 -19.12
CA ASP A 41 -1.16 16.55 -18.30
C ASP A 41 0.10 17.17 -18.91
N ASP A 42 0.22 18.49 -18.97
CA ASP A 42 1.39 19.19 -19.53
C ASP A 42 2.28 19.84 -18.45
N ALA A 43 1.99 19.56 -17.19
CA ALA A 43 2.74 20.07 -16.05
C ALA A 43 4.21 19.65 -16.10
N VAL A 44 5.09 20.62 -15.86
CA VAL A 44 6.55 20.44 -15.81
C VAL A 44 7.11 20.97 -14.50
N ASP A 45 8.22 20.39 -14.06
CA ASP A 45 9.01 20.83 -12.92
C ASP A 45 9.82 22.10 -13.27
N ALA A 46 10.61 22.59 -12.31
CA ALA A 46 11.48 23.76 -12.47
C ALA A 46 12.55 23.62 -13.58
N ASN A 47 12.82 22.41 -14.05
CA ASN A 47 13.78 22.10 -15.11
C ASN A 47 13.11 21.93 -16.48
N GLY A 48 11.79 22.12 -16.57
CA GLY A 48 11.02 21.88 -17.79
C GLY A 48 10.84 20.37 -18.10
N VAL A 49 11.12 19.50 -17.13
CA VAL A 49 10.85 18.06 -17.23
C VAL A 49 9.42 17.82 -16.78
N ARG A 50 8.69 16.97 -17.50
CA ARG A 50 7.32 16.56 -17.12
C ARG A 50 7.26 16.16 -15.65
N ALA A 51 6.31 16.72 -14.89
CA ALA A 51 6.18 16.47 -13.45
C ALA A 51 5.47 15.13 -13.17
N VAL A 52 4.42 14.82 -13.94
CA VAL A 52 3.61 13.60 -13.79
C VAL A 52 3.27 12.95 -15.13
N GLY A 53 2.95 11.66 -15.11
CA GLY A 53 2.65 10.88 -16.30
C GLY A 53 3.84 10.66 -17.24
N GLY A 54 3.57 10.19 -18.46
CA GLY A 54 4.61 9.84 -19.43
C GLY A 54 5.72 8.95 -18.84
N HIS A 55 6.97 9.14 -19.28
CA HIS A 55 8.09 8.33 -18.81
C HIS A 55 8.54 8.60 -17.36
N THR A 56 7.90 9.52 -16.63
CA THR A 56 8.20 9.67 -15.19
C THR A 56 7.49 8.62 -14.35
N LEU A 57 6.40 8.04 -14.86
CA LEU A 57 5.52 7.11 -14.16
C LEU A 57 4.85 7.69 -12.90
N ARG A 58 5.11 8.96 -12.59
CA ARG A 58 4.63 9.61 -11.38
C ARG A 58 3.15 9.93 -11.52
N MET A 59 2.37 9.52 -10.54
CA MET A 59 0.97 9.96 -10.43
C MET A 59 0.85 11.30 -9.69
N ARG A 60 1.89 11.70 -8.95
CA ARG A 60 1.88 12.84 -8.04
C ARG A 60 3.27 13.46 -8.02
N ASP A 61 3.31 14.78 -8.01
CA ASP A 61 4.51 15.58 -7.75
C ASP A 61 4.21 16.55 -6.59
N PRO A 62 5.11 16.72 -5.60
CA PRO A 62 4.87 17.53 -4.40
C PRO A 62 4.76 19.04 -4.66
N GLY A 63 4.94 19.49 -5.90
CA GLY A 63 4.77 20.90 -6.22
C GLY A 63 5.81 21.80 -5.54
N PRO A 64 5.53 23.11 -5.43
CA PRO A 64 6.50 24.12 -4.99
C PRO A 64 6.97 24.00 -3.53
N ASN A 65 6.13 23.52 -2.60
CA ASN A 65 6.50 23.45 -1.18
C ASN A 65 7.33 22.19 -0.83
N GLY A 66 7.33 21.18 -1.71
CA GLY A 66 8.08 19.95 -1.54
C GLY A 66 7.46 18.93 -0.57
N ILE A 67 6.25 19.19 -0.08
CA ILE A 67 5.47 18.31 0.79
C ILE A 67 4.59 17.44 -0.11
N VAL A 68 4.65 16.12 0.08
CA VAL A 68 3.84 15.19 -0.72
C VAL A 68 2.51 14.98 -0.02
N GLY A 69 1.42 15.23 -0.73
CA GLY A 69 0.08 14.95 -0.22
C GLY A 69 -0.33 13.48 -0.23
N GLY A 70 -1.34 13.13 0.55
CA GLY A 70 -1.97 11.80 0.59
C GLY A 70 -1.67 11.01 1.87
N PHE A 71 -1.80 9.69 1.79
CA PHE A 71 -1.75 8.82 2.98
C PHE A 71 -0.43 8.04 3.12
N GLY A 72 -0.10 7.73 4.38
CA GLY A 72 1.00 6.89 4.82
C GLY A 72 2.42 7.35 4.42
N PRO A 73 3.42 6.47 4.51
CA PRO A 73 4.81 6.85 4.35
C PRO A 73 5.16 7.40 2.95
N ALA A 74 6.05 8.39 2.91
CA ALA A 74 6.57 8.95 1.68
C ALA A 74 7.46 7.94 0.95
N ALA A 75 7.57 8.12 -0.38
CA ALA A 75 8.21 7.11 -1.20
C ALA A 75 9.73 7.05 -0.97
N ASP A 76 10.33 8.23 -0.92
CA ASP A 76 11.77 8.47 -0.81
C ASP A 76 12.25 8.42 0.64
N ASP A 77 11.36 8.71 1.59
CA ASP A 77 11.61 8.65 3.03
C ASP A 77 10.44 7.95 3.74
N PRO A 78 10.53 6.64 4.02
CA PRO A 78 9.47 5.90 4.70
C PRO A 78 9.32 6.28 6.18
N ASP A 79 10.23 7.08 6.76
CA ASP A 79 10.11 7.58 8.13
C ASP A 79 9.27 8.87 8.20
N THR A 80 8.97 9.48 7.05
CA THR A 80 8.13 10.68 6.93
C THR A 80 6.78 10.31 6.31
N ASN A 81 5.67 10.64 6.97
CA ASN A 81 4.34 10.47 6.40
C ASN A 81 3.99 11.60 5.42
N LYS A 82 3.21 11.26 4.40
CA LYS A 82 2.54 12.22 3.53
C LYS A 82 1.48 12.99 4.30
N ASP A 83 1.20 14.22 3.87
CA ASP A 83 0.19 15.07 4.49
C ASP A 83 -1.15 14.97 3.72
N PRO A 84 -2.20 14.36 4.27
CA PRO A 84 -3.49 14.29 3.58
C PRO A 84 -4.17 15.66 3.41
N GLY A 85 -3.70 16.69 4.12
CA GLY A 85 -4.15 18.07 3.98
C GLY A 85 -3.40 18.90 2.94
N GLU A 86 -2.33 18.37 2.34
CA GLU A 86 -1.58 19.08 1.31
C GLU A 86 -2.37 19.13 -0.01
N THR A 87 -2.32 20.29 -0.67
CA THR A 87 -3.15 20.62 -1.84
C THR A 87 -2.39 21.25 -3.00
N ASP A 88 -1.10 21.57 -2.85
CA ASP A 88 -0.30 22.13 -3.95
C ASP A 88 0.33 21.07 -4.87
N ASP A 89 0.10 19.79 -4.59
CA ASP A 89 0.52 18.69 -5.45
C ASP A 89 -0.03 18.82 -6.88
N ILE A 90 0.81 18.44 -7.83
CA ILE A 90 0.42 18.22 -9.22
C ILE A 90 -0.01 16.76 -9.35
N LEU A 91 -1.27 16.52 -9.75
CA LEU A 91 -1.87 15.19 -9.81
C LEU A 91 -2.16 14.76 -11.26
N HIS A 92 -1.81 13.53 -11.62
CA HIS A 92 -2.15 12.93 -12.91
C HIS A 92 -3.59 12.40 -12.96
N LEU A 93 -4.57 13.28 -12.80
CA LEU A 93 -5.99 12.92 -12.67
C LEU A 93 -6.66 12.61 -14.02
N ALA A 94 -6.08 13.08 -15.13
CA ALA A 94 -6.65 12.89 -16.46
C ALA A 94 -6.81 11.40 -16.82
N ALA A 95 -5.91 10.54 -16.35
CA ALA A 95 -6.00 9.10 -16.59
C ALA A 95 -7.18 8.42 -15.86
N CYS A 96 -7.61 8.98 -14.72
CA CYS A 96 -8.77 8.49 -13.99
C CYS A 96 -10.08 8.94 -14.66
N ALA A 97 -10.07 10.15 -15.24
CA ALA A 97 -11.27 10.81 -15.70
C ALA A 97 -11.96 10.12 -16.89
N ASP A 98 -11.20 9.38 -17.70
CA ASP A 98 -11.73 8.60 -18.84
C ASP A 98 -12.78 7.55 -18.41
N CYS A 99 -12.66 7.01 -17.19
CA CYS A 99 -13.56 5.97 -16.67
C CYS A 99 -14.44 6.48 -15.51
N HIS A 100 -13.94 7.43 -14.73
CA HIS A 100 -14.61 7.90 -13.50
C HIS A 100 -15.31 9.25 -13.67
N GLY A 101 -15.17 9.93 -14.82
CA GLY A 101 -15.61 11.31 -14.99
C GLY A 101 -14.66 12.30 -14.31
N PRO A 102 -15.00 13.59 -14.22
CA PRO A 102 -14.14 14.57 -13.55
C PRO A 102 -13.87 14.17 -12.10
N VAL A 103 -12.59 14.18 -11.72
CA VAL A 103 -12.11 13.89 -10.36
C VAL A 103 -11.13 14.98 -9.94
N ASP A 104 -11.06 15.24 -8.65
CA ASP A 104 -10.19 16.24 -8.01
C ASP A 104 -9.15 15.62 -7.08
N THR A 105 -9.25 14.30 -6.81
CA THR A 105 -8.33 13.54 -5.96
C THR A 105 -8.21 12.10 -6.43
N PHE A 106 -7.16 11.41 -5.99
CA PHE A 106 -7.04 9.95 -6.12
C PHE A 106 -7.92 9.20 -5.11
N ASP A 107 -8.35 9.86 -4.04
CA ASP A 107 -9.20 9.27 -3.00
C ASP A 107 -10.69 9.29 -3.39
N LEU A 108 -11.01 8.55 -4.46
CA LEU A 108 -12.36 8.50 -4.99
C LEU A 108 -13.31 7.84 -4.00
N ASN A 109 -14.30 8.61 -3.53
CA ASN A 109 -15.29 8.19 -2.54
C ASN A 109 -14.67 7.67 -1.21
N GLY A 110 -13.50 8.17 -0.82
CA GLY A 110 -12.82 7.75 0.41
C GLY A 110 -12.13 6.39 0.33
N SER A 111 -11.96 5.81 -0.87
CA SER A 111 -11.42 4.47 -1.03
C SER A 111 -9.98 4.32 -0.52
N GLN A 112 -9.11 5.32 -0.74
CA GLN A 112 -7.73 5.27 -0.23
C GLN A 112 -7.71 5.50 1.28
N ALA A 113 -8.53 6.43 1.78
CA ALA A 113 -8.66 6.68 3.21
C ALA A 113 -9.11 5.43 3.98
N ASP A 114 -10.12 4.72 3.46
CA ASP A 114 -10.62 3.47 4.04
C ASP A 114 -9.53 2.39 4.13
N VAL A 115 -8.79 2.19 3.03
CA VAL A 115 -7.71 1.18 2.98
C VAL A 115 -6.56 1.56 3.90
N HIS A 116 -6.19 2.84 3.98
CA HIS A 116 -5.19 3.33 4.91
C HIS A 116 -5.60 3.10 6.36
N ALA A 117 -6.85 3.41 6.73
CA ALA A 117 -7.36 3.18 8.08
C ALA A 117 -7.35 1.70 8.47
N LEU A 118 -7.66 0.79 7.54
CA LEU A 118 -7.53 -0.64 7.77
C LEU A 118 -6.06 -1.05 7.95
N TRP A 119 -5.15 -0.48 7.16
CA TRP A 119 -3.72 -0.74 7.26
C TRP A 119 -3.13 -0.27 8.61
N GLU A 120 -3.49 0.92 9.08
CA GLU A 120 -3.10 1.43 10.41
C GLU A 120 -3.61 0.52 11.53
N ASN A 121 -4.89 0.14 11.49
CA ASN A 121 -5.50 -0.76 12.46
C ASN A 121 -4.79 -2.12 12.51
N LEU A 122 -4.46 -2.69 11.35
CA LEU A 122 -3.69 -3.93 11.30
C LEU A 122 -2.29 -3.75 11.90
N GLY A 123 -1.61 -2.63 11.60
CA GLY A 123 -0.31 -2.30 12.19
C GLY A 123 -0.35 -2.23 13.71
N ASP A 124 -1.33 -1.54 14.28
CA ASP A 124 -1.53 -1.41 15.73
C ASP A 124 -1.76 -2.77 16.41
N LEU A 125 -2.56 -3.64 15.78
CA LEU A 125 -2.81 -4.99 16.27
C LEU A 125 -1.55 -5.85 16.24
N LEU A 126 -0.77 -5.79 15.16
CA LEU A 126 0.48 -6.52 15.03
C LEU A 126 1.55 -6.02 16.01
N LEU A 127 1.63 -4.70 16.23
CA LEU A 127 2.49 -4.11 17.26
C LEU A 127 2.09 -4.60 18.66
N SER A 128 0.78 -4.59 18.95
CA SER A 128 0.25 -5.07 20.23
C SER A 128 0.54 -6.55 20.46
N ALA A 129 0.56 -7.36 19.40
CA ALA A 129 0.87 -8.79 19.45
C ALA A 129 2.37 -9.09 19.58
N ASN A 130 3.25 -8.09 19.45
CA ASN A 130 4.69 -8.29 19.32
C ASN A 130 5.51 -7.23 20.07
N ASP A 131 5.13 -6.95 21.33
CA ASP A 131 5.85 -6.05 22.24
C ASP A 131 6.16 -4.65 21.66
N SER A 132 5.22 -4.10 20.87
CA SER A 132 5.36 -2.80 20.18
C SER A 132 6.52 -2.72 19.19
N VAL A 133 6.95 -3.87 18.63
CA VAL A 133 7.97 -3.95 17.59
C VAL A 133 7.37 -4.68 16.39
N LEU A 134 7.59 -4.18 15.17
CA LEU A 134 7.33 -4.94 13.95
C LEU A 134 8.65 -5.43 13.34
N PRO A 135 8.66 -6.60 12.68
CA PRO A 135 9.84 -7.04 11.94
C PRO A 135 10.26 -5.99 10.90
N GLY A 136 11.53 -5.60 10.86
CA GLY A 136 11.98 -4.57 9.91
C GLY A 136 11.71 -4.95 8.44
N VAL A 137 11.42 -3.97 7.58
CA VAL A 137 11.18 -4.18 6.13
C VAL A 137 12.45 -4.26 5.29
N LYS A 138 13.62 -3.95 5.87
CA LYS A 138 14.93 -4.05 5.23
C LYS A 138 15.69 -5.25 5.79
N PRO A 139 16.50 -5.96 4.99
CA PRO A 139 17.59 -6.77 5.52
C PRO A 139 18.51 -5.80 6.30
N GLY A 140 18.49 -5.86 7.63
CA GLY A 140 19.17 -4.87 8.47
C GLY A 140 20.68 -4.78 8.22
N ASP A 141 21.29 -3.69 8.67
CA ASP A 141 22.73 -3.34 8.55
C ASP A 141 23.69 -4.33 9.24
N LYS A 142 23.18 -5.45 9.77
CA LYS A 142 23.93 -6.47 10.50
C LYS A 142 23.80 -7.79 9.74
N CYS A 143 24.95 -8.38 9.39
CA CYS A 143 25.04 -9.64 8.65
C CYS A 143 24.18 -10.78 9.24
N ALA A 144 23.89 -10.78 10.54
CA ALA A 144 23.03 -11.77 11.21
C ALA A 144 21.57 -11.76 10.72
N THR A 145 21.06 -10.62 10.25
CA THR A 145 19.69 -10.51 9.71
C THR A 145 19.57 -11.21 8.35
N CYS A 146 20.62 -11.14 7.51
CA CYS A 146 20.68 -11.83 6.23
C CYS A 146 21.05 -13.32 6.37
N HIS A 147 21.88 -13.69 7.34
CA HIS A 147 22.29 -15.09 7.55
C HIS A 147 21.27 -15.94 8.33
N ARG A 148 20.20 -15.33 8.85
CA ARG A 148 18.99 -16.04 9.31
C ARG A 148 17.86 -16.07 8.27
N GLY A 149 18.08 -15.52 7.07
CA GLY A 149 17.15 -15.69 5.94
C GLY A 149 15.77 -15.03 6.06
N GLY A 150 15.55 -14.05 6.95
CA GLY A 150 14.24 -13.41 7.06
C GLY A 150 14.21 -12.20 8.00
N THR A 151 13.24 -11.32 7.75
CA THR A 151 12.69 -10.41 8.77
C THR A 151 12.47 -11.22 10.05
N LEU A 152 12.89 -10.72 11.23
CA LEU A 152 12.71 -11.48 12.49
C LEU A 152 11.25 -11.96 12.58
N PRO A 153 10.96 -13.27 12.61
CA PRO A 153 9.58 -13.73 12.71
C PRO A 153 8.97 -13.27 14.04
N PHE A 154 7.65 -13.22 14.10
CA PHE A 154 6.94 -13.03 15.37
C PHE A 154 7.35 -14.16 16.33
N ASP A 155 7.85 -13.78 17.50
CA ASP A 155 8.21 -14.73 18.55
C ASP A 155 6.89 -15.39 19.02
N ASP A 156 6.82 -16.71 18.98
CA ASP A 156 5.65 -17.52 19.38
C ASP A 156 4.41 -17.51 18.44
N ASP A 157 4.62 -17.46 17.12
CA ASP A 157 3.54 -17.63 16.11
C ASP A 157 3.62 -18.97 15.33
N PRO A 158 3.39 -20.14 15.96
CA PRO A 158 3.55 -21.45 15.29
C PRO A 158 2.52 -21.70 14.19
N ALA A 159 1.38 -20.99 14.24
CA ALA A 159 0.32 -21.07 13.23
C ALA A 159 0.50 -20.03 12.12
N LEU A 160 1.55 -19.20 12.18
CA LEU A 160 1.88 -18.14 11.22
C LEU A 160 0.77 -17.09 11.06
N VAL A 161 -0.10 -16.89 12.06
CA VAL A 161 -1.22 -15.94 11.97
C VAL A 161 -0.70 -14.51 11.84
N LEU A 162 0.27 -14.13 12.66
CA LEU A 162 0.90 -12.81 12.65
C LEU A 162 1.78 -12.65 11.41
N GLU A 163 2.55 -13.68 11.03
CA GLU A 163 3.39 -13.65 9.81
C GLU A 163 2.55 -13.47 8.53
N ASN A 164 1.43 -14.17 8.43
CA ASN A 164 0.51 -14.08 7.29
C ASN A 164 -0.17 -12.70 7.22
N ALA A 165 -0.64 -12.19 8.35
CA ALA A 165 -1.21 -10.84 8.45
C ALA A 165 -0.17 -9.76 8.11
N TYR A 166 1.07 -9.93 8.60
CA TYR A 166 2.17 -9.01 8.32
C TYR A 166 2.61 -9.03 6.86
N THR A 167 2.47 -10.16 6.18
CA THR A 167 2.69 -10.26 4.73
C THR A 167 1.75 -9.34 3.96
N ASN A 168 0.47 -9.33 4.32
CA ASN A 168 -0.53 -8.42 3.75
C ASN A 168 -0.27 -6.96 4.11
N TYR A 169 0.08 -6.68 5.38
CA TYR A 169 0.48 -5.34 5.82
C TYR A 169 1.64 -4.77 5.00
N LYS A 170 2.71 -5.56 4.79
CA LYS A 170 3.88 -5.19 3.98
C LYS A 170 3.51 -4.98 2.51
N LEU A 171 2.65 -5.83 1.96
CA LEU A 171 2.20 -5.71 0.57
C LEU A 171 1.57 -4.33 0.34
N VAL A 172 0.60 -3.95 1.17
CA VAL A 172 -0.10 -2.66 1.03
C VAL A 172 0.84 -1.48 1.26
N MET A 173 1.70 -1.56 2.27
CA MET A 173 2.69 -0.52 2.56
C MET A 173 3.67 -0.30 1.40
N ASN A 174 4.10 -1.36 0.71
CA ASN A 174 5.04 -1.28 -0.40
C ASN A 174 4.37 -0.87 -1.73
N ASP A 175 3.12 -1.27 -1.93
CA ASP A 175 2.33 -0.89 -3.11
C ASP A 175 2.01 0.61 -3.13
N ARG A 176 1.76 1.21 -1.95
CA ARG A 176 1.56 2.67 -1.74
C ARG A 176 0.43 3.31 -2.54
N SER A 177 -0.36 2.52 -3.26
CA SER A 177 -1.54 2.99 -4.00
C SER A 177 -2.77 3.07 -3.10
N TRP A 178 -2.71 2.52 -1.88
CA TRP A 178 -3.82 2.42 -0.94
C TRP A 178 -5.05 1.78 -1.56
N GLY A 179 -4.83 0.70 -2.32
CA GLY A 179 -5.88 -0.08 -2.95
C GLY A 179 -6.30 0.40 -4.33
N VAL A 180 -5.79 1.53 -4.86
CA VAL A 180 -6.13 1.97 -6.23
C VAL A 180 -5.86 0.85 -7.24
N HIS A 181 -4.77 0.08 -7.10
CA HIS A 181 -4.49 -1.00 -8.05
C HIS A 181 -5.48 -2.17 -8.01
N ASN A 182 -6.09 -2.48 -6.86
CA ASN A 182 -7.13 -3.51 -6.72
C ASN A 182 -7.94 -3.31 -5.43
N PRO A 183 -8.97 -2.43 -5.44
CA PRO A 183 -9.54 -1.89 -4.20
C PRO A 183 -10.33 -2.92 -3.39
N ARG A 184 -11.03 -3.83 -4.06
CA ARG A 184 -11.82 -4.89 -3.38
C ARG A 184 -10.92 -5.92 -2.72
N TYR A 185 -9.92 -6.38 -3.46
CA TYR A 185 -8.99 -7.40 -2.99
C TYR A 185 -8.15 -6.91 -1.81
N VAL A 186 -7.56 -5.71 -1.91
CA VAL A 186 -6.75 -5.13 -0.83
C VAL A 186 -7.58 -4.91 0.43
N ARG A 187 -8.81 -4.40 0.29
CA ARG A 187 -9.72 -4.24 1.43
C ARG A 187 -10.00 -5.58 2.12
N LYS A 188 -10.36 -6.62 1.35
CA LYS A 188 -10.65 -7.96 1.89
C LYS A 188 -9.44 -8.57 2.59
N LEU A 189 -8.24 -8.48 1.99
CA LEU A 189 -7.00 -8.96 2.61
C LEU A 189 -6.78 -8.32 3.99
N LEU A 190 -6.95 -7.00 4.09
CA LEU A 190 -6.75 -6.29 5.36
C LEU A 190 -7.84 -6.64 6.38
N GLU A 191 -9.11 -6.70 5.97
CA GLU A 191 -10.24 -7.09 6.84
C GLU A 191 -10.03 -8.49 7.43
N ASP A 192 -9.63 -9.46 6.62
CA ASP A 192 -9.37 -10.83 7.08
C ASP A 192 -8.13 -10.92 7.97
N SER A 193 -7.08 -10.16 7.63
CA SER A 193 -5.88 -10.08 8.45
C SER A 193 -6.19 -9.53 9.85
N ILE A 194 -6.99 -8.45 9.92
CA ILE A 194 -7.47 -7.87 11.17
C ILE A 194 -8.31 -8.89 11.96
N ALA A 195 -9.23 -9.58 11.29
CA ALA A 195 -10.07 -10.58 11.94
C ALA A 195 -9.24 -11.72 12.54
N ALA A 196 -8.26 -12.24 11.79
CA ALA A 196 -7.37 -13.30 12.23
C ALA A 196 -6.50 -12.87 13.42
N VAL A 197 -5.89 -11.67 13.38
CA VAL A 197 -5.06 -11.16 14.49
C VAL A 197 -5.90 -10.91 15.73
N LYS A 198 -7.14 -10.42 15.60
CA LYS A 198 -8.05 -10.27 16.76
C LYS A 198 -8.37 -11.61 17.42
N VAL A 199 -8.61 -12.66 16.63
CA VAL A 199 -8.82 -14.02 17.17
C VAL A 199 -7.56 -14.54 17.86
N TYR A 200 -6.38 -14.32 17.25
CA TYR A 200 -5.09 -14.67 17.85
C TYR A 200 -4.90 -13.98 19.21
N LEU A 201 -5.06 -12.67 19.27
CA LEU A 201 -4.91 -11.90 20.51
C LEU A 201 -5.88 -12.37 21.60
N ALA A 202 -7.14 -12.63 21.26
CA ALA A 202 -8.14 -13.12 22.22
C ALA A 202 -7.79 -14.52 22.78
N ALA A 203 -7.10 -15.36 22.00
CA ALA A 203 -6.64 -16.67 22.45
C ALA A 203 -5.38 -16.62 23.33
N HIS A 204 -4.56 -15.57 23.21
CA HIS A 204 -3.28 -15.41 23.92
C HIS A 204 -3.31 -14.36 25.03
N SER A 205 -4.40 -13.59 25.18
CA SER A 205 -4.59 -12.62 26.28
C SER A 205 -4.96 -13.25 27.63
N GLY A 206 -4.86 -14.59 27.77
CA GLY A 206 -5.30 -15.35 28.94
C GLY A 206 -4.17 -16.03 29.74
N ASP A 207 -2.91 -15.86 29.33
CA ASP A 207 -1.74 -16.57 29.89
C ASP A 207 -0.90 -15.74 30.89
N ASP A 208 -1.43 -14.63 31.41
CA ASP A 208 -0.79 -13.78 32.44
C ASP A 208 -0.97 -14.30 33.89
#